data_AF-A0A4R1PTP3-F1
#
_entry.id   AF-A0A4R1PTP3-F1
#
_cell.length_a   1.000
_cell.length_b   1.000
_cell.length_c   1.000
_cell.angle_alpha   90.00
_cell.angle_beta   90.00
_cell.angle_gamma   90.00
#
_symmetry.space_group_name_H-M   'P 1'
#
loop_
_entity.id
_entity.type
_entity.pdbx_description
1 polymer ?
#
loop_
_entity_poly.entity_id
_entity_poly.type
_entity_poly.pdbx_seq_one_letter_code
_entity_poly.pdbx_strand_id
1 'polypeptide(L)'
;MRYCDHCGKELPGDARFCRHCGAAISHNAVEQEAEQNYSAASTGDISEMRNRVADTPRPWIRFWARYIDISFFAFLSGFIIEPFYRFSPGPVLGFDFAGIVVMVTALITCESICLTLFGSTPGKWIANIQIADFSGSNPSILQSLSRTFQVWAKGMWFGIPILSLIPMYIAKGKVMQNGAADWDFFCGTFVSQRPVSLLRYAVVIAAAVAIMLFNSYLHISS
;
A
#
# COMPACT_ATOMS: atom_id res chain seq x y z
N MET A 1 6.20 -46.25 7.58
CA MET A 1 5.18 -47.19 7.08
C MET A 1 3.94 -47.01 7.94
N ARG A 2 2.76 -46.86 7.35
CA ARG A 2 1.49 -46.70 8.07
C ARG A 2 0.74 -48.04 8.05
N TYR A 3 0.01 -48.35 9.10
CA TYR A 3 -0.82 -49.55 9.19
C TYR A 3 -2.28 -49.14 9.43
N CYS A 4 -3.22 -49.93 8.93
CA CYS A 4 -4.64 -49.65 9.15
C CYS A 4 -5.03 -50.02 10.59
N ASP A 5 -5.61 -49.08 11.33
CA ASP A 5 -6.04 -49.28 12.72
C ASP A 5 -7.16 -50.33 12.87
N HIS A 6 -7.88 -50.63 11.79
CA HIS A 6 -8.99 -51.60 11.80
C HIS A 6 -8.57 -53.03 11.44
N CYS A 7 -7.55 -53.22 10.59
CA CYS A 7 -7.18 -54.57 10.11
C CYS A 7 -5.68 -54.90 10.17
N GLY A 8 -4.85 -53.96 10.61
CA GLY A 8 -3.41 -54.15 10.83
C GLY A 8 -2.57 -54.30 9.56
N LYS A 9 -3.15 -54.16 8.35
CA LYS A 9 -2.39 -54.25 7.09
C LYS A 9 -1.69 -52.95 6.75
N GLU A 10 -0.55 -53.09 6.07
CA GLU A 10 0.28 -51.98 5.64
C GLU A 10 -0.45 -51.11 4.59
N LEU A 11 -0.29 -49.79 4.73
CA LEU A 11 -0.91 -48.77 3.90
C LEU A 11 0.15 -47.97 3.12
N PRO A 12 -0.10 -47.66 1.84
CA PRO A 12 0.61 -46.62 1.11
C PRO A 12 0.56 -45.28 1.86
N GLY A 13 1.61 -44.46 1.74
CA GLY A 13 1.75 -43.21 2.51
C GLY A 13 0.60 -42.20 2.34
N ASP A 14 -0.10 -42.26 1.21
CA ASP A 14 -1.19 -41.38 0.77
C ASP A 14 -2.58 -42.05 0.73
N ALA A 15 -2.72 -43.27 1.26
CA ALA A 15 -3.97 -44.01 1.17
C ALA A 15 -5.09 -43.39 2.02
N ARG A 16 -6.15 -42.90 1.35
CA ARG A 16 -7.37 -42.38 2.01
C ARG A 16 -8.29 -43.46 2.58
N PHE A 17 -8.20 -44.69 2.04
CA PHE A 17 -8.99 -45.83 2.47
C PHE A 17 -8.14 -47.10 2.45
N CYS A 18 -8.38 -48.01 3.40
CA CYS A 18 -7.74 -49.31 3.41
C CYS A 18 -8.30 -50.20 2.29
N ARG A 19 -7.45 -50.65 1.38
CA ARG A 19 -7.85 -51.53 0.25
C ARG A 19 -8.31 -52.93 0.67
N HIS A 20 -8.09 -53.32 1.92
CA HIS A 20 -8.42 -54.66 2.41
C HIS A 20 -9.68 -54.73 3.28
N CYS A 21 -10.00 -53.67 4.05
CA CYS A 21 -11.18 -53.65 4.92
C CYS A 21 -12.14 -52.49 4.61
N GLY A 22 -11.77 -51.56 3.74
CA GLY A 22 -12.60 -50.41 3.36
C GLY A 22 -12.62 -49.26 4.38
N ALA A 23 -11.94 -49.38 5.52
CA ALA A 23 -11.92 -48.34 6.54
C ALA A 23 -11.25 -47.04 6.02
N ALA A 24 -11.88 -45.90 6.27
CA ALA A 24 -11.32 -44.59 5.98
C ALA A 24 -10.16 -44.28 6.94
N ILE A 25 -9.06 -43.73 6.39
CA ILE A 25 -7.87 -43.38 7.16
C ILE A 25 -7.96 -41.88 7.49
N SER A 26 -7.88 -41.53 8.77
CA SER A 26 -8.01 -40.14 9.21
C SER A 26 -6.81 -39.30 8.76
N HIS A 27 -7.03 -38.43 7.78
CA HIS A 27 -6.01 -37.53 7.22
C HIS A 27 -5.63 -36.36 8.17
N ASN A 28 -6.34 -36.25 9.29
CA ASN A 28 -6.33 -35.10 10.20
C ASN A 28 -4.94 -34.73 10.71
N ALA A 29 -4.04 -35.68 10.96
CA ALA A 29 -2.73 -35.37 11.55
C ALA A 29 -1.79 -34.62 10.59
N VAL A 30 -1.82 -34.93 9.28
CA VAL A 30 -0.89 -34.30 8.30
C VAL A 30 -1.39 -32.92 7.88
N GLU A 31 -2.71 -32.74 7.72
CA GLU A 31 -3.30 -31.43 7.43
C GLU A 31 -3.19 -30.48 8.63
N GLN A 32 -3.37 -30.98 9.85
CA GLN A 32 -3.22 -30.17 11.06
C GLN A 32 -1.78 -29.76 11.32
N GLU A 33 -0.80 -30.64 11.09
CA GLU A 33 0.62 -30.27 11.22
C GLU A 33 1.05 -29.26 10.14
N ALA A 34 0.52 -29.37 8.91
CA ALA A 34 0.79 -28.40 7.84
C ALA A 34 0.14 -27.03 8.11
N GLU A 35 -1.10 -26.99 8.58
CA GLU A 35 -1.78 -25.74 8.97
C GLU A 35 -1.15 -25.11 10.22
N GLN A 36 -0.76 -25.90 11.21
CA GLN A 36 -0.08 -25.40 12.41
C GLN A 36 1.33 -24.90 12.10
N ASN A 37 2.11 -25.58 11.25
CA ASN A 37 3.42 -25.09 10.82
C ASN A 37 3.31 -23.85 9.92
N TYR A 38 2.29 -23.75 9.06
CA TYR A 38 2.04 -22.55 8.26
C TYR A 38 1.59 -21.37 9.13
N SER A 39 0.75 -21.64 10.13
CA SER A 39 0.31 -20.64 11.11
C SER A 39 1.47 -20.17 11.98
N ALA A 40 2.31 -21.09 12.49
CA ALA A 40 3.48 -20.74 13.30
C ALA A 40 4.55 -20.00 12.51
N ALA A 41 4.83 -20.41 11.26
CA ALA A 41 5.76 -19.73 10.36
C ALA A 41 5.28 -18.33 9.97
N SER A 42 4.00 -18.18 9.61
CA SER A 42 3.40 -16.86 9.30
C SER A 42 3.34 -15.95 10.53
N THR A 43 3.12 -16.49 11.74
CA THR A 43 3.10 -15.71 12.97
C THR A 43 4.51 -15.21 13.35
N GLY A 44 5.54 -16.04 13.11
CA GLY A 44 6.95 -15.66 13.26
C GLY A 44 7.34 -14.51 12.33
N ASP A 45 7.03 -14.64 11.05
CA ASP A 45 7.30 -13.63 10.02
C ASP A 45 6.55 -12.31 10.32
N ILE A 46 5.28 -12.39 10.72
CA ILE A 46 4.49 -11.21 11.16
C ILE A 46 5.06 -10.57 12.43
N SER A 47 5.59 -11.35 13.38
CA SER A 47 6.18 -10.81 14.61
C SER A 47 7.51 -10.10 14.35
N GLU A 48 8.33 -10.61 13.42
CA GLU A 48 9.56 -9.96 12.98
C GLU A 48 9.24 -8.70 12.14
N MET A 49 8.24 -8.77 11.25
CA MET A 49 7.69 -7.61 10.54
C MET A 49 7.20 -6.54 11.52
N ARG A 50 6.47 -6.91 12.58
CA ARG A 50 5.98 -5.98 13.62
C ARG A 50 7.13 -5.36 14.42
N ASN A 51 8.19 -6.11 14.68
CA ASN A 51 9.39 -5.60 15.36
C ASN A 51 10.23 -4.65 14.47
N ARG A 52 10.23 -4.83 13.15
CA ARG A 52 10.82 -3.86 12.20
C ARG A 52 9.99 -2.58 12.07
N VAL A 53 8.73 -2.62 12.49
CA VAL A 53 7.78 -1.48 12.58
C VAL A 53 7.87 -0.79 13.95
N ALA A 54 9.01 -0.90 14.67
CA ALA A 54 9.24 -0.25 15.97
C ALA A 54 9.18 1.29 15.95
N ASP A 55 9.00 1.92 14.78
CA ASP A 55 8.74 3.35 14.69
C ASP A 55 7.29 3.65 15.08
N THR A 56 7.09 4.58 16.03
CA THR A 56 5.76 5.04 16.41
C THR A 56 5.03 5.56 15.17
N PRO A 57 3.85 5.01 14.80
CA PRO A 57 3.15 5.43 13.61
C PRO A 57 2.75 6.90 13.69
N ARG A 58 3.14 7.69 12.67
CA ARG A 58 2.82 9.11 12.54
C ARG A 58 1.88 9.29 11.34
N PRO A 59 0.57 9.03 11.51
CA PRO A 59 -0.39 9.04 10.40
C PRO A 59 -0.55 10.44 9.79
N TRP A 60 -0.49 11.50 10.60
CA TRP A 60 -0.69 12.88 10.13
C TRP A 60 0.46 13.38 9.25
N ILE A 61 1.71 13.08 9.59
CA ILE A 61 2.83 13.48 8.72
C ILE A 61 2.80 12.70 7.40
N ARG A 62 2.36 11.43 7.42
CA ARG A 62 2.13 10.63 6.20
C ARG A 62 1.03 11.24 5.33
N PHE A 63 -0.05 11.74 5.95
CA PHE A 63 -1.11 12.48 5.27
C PHE A 63 -0.58 13.74 4.58
N TRP A 64 0.15 14.60 5.29
CA TRP A 64 0.67 15.85 4.72
C TRP A 64 1.70 15.59 3.61
N ALA A 65 2.60 14.62 3.80
CA ALA A 65 3.52 14.18 2.75
C ALA A 65 2.78 13.73 1.49
N ARG A 66 1.67 13.00 1.64
CA ARG A 66 0.83 12.57 0.52
C ARG A 66 0.18 13.75 -0.19
N TYR A 67 -0.33 14.74 0.56
CA TYR A 67 -0.89 15.95 -0.03
C TYR A 67 0.14 16.68 -0.90
N ILE A 68 1.36 16.86 -0.37
CA ILE A 68 2.48 17.46 -1.11
C ILE A 68 2.80 16.68 -2.39
N ASP A 69 2.89 15.33 -2.31
CA ASP A 69 3.14 14.49 -3.49
C ASP A 69 2.06 14.68 -4.56
N ILE A 70 0.78 14.64 -4.17
CA ILE A 70 -0.34 14.80 -5.11
C ILE A 70 -0.28 16.15 -5.79
N SER A 71 -0.09 17.24 -5.02
CA SER A 71 -0.02 18.57 -5.60
C SER A 71 1.20 18.76 -6.50
N PHE A 72 2.37 18.22 -6.10
CA PHE A 72 3.59 18.30 -6.88
C PHE A 72 3.45 17.60 -8.24
N PHE A 73 2.96 16.36 -8.25
CA PHE A 73 2.79 15.59 -9.48
C PHE A 73 1.59 16.05 -10.30
N ALA A 74 0.51 16.55 -9.68
CA ALA A 74 -0.59 17.17 -10.41
C ALA A 74 -0.13 18.43 -11.15
N PHE A 75 0.65 19.30 -10.49
CA PHE A 75 1.27 20.46 -11.12
C PHE A 75 2.16 20.05 -12.30
N LEU A 76 3.01 19.03 -12.12
CA LEU A 76 3.87 18.52 -13.19
C LEU A 76 3.06 17.94 -14.36
N SER A 77 1.97 17.22 -14.06
CA SER A 77 1.08 16.66 -15.09
C SER A 77 0.36 17.73 -15.89
N GLY A 78 0.10 18.92 -15.31
CA GLY A 78 -0.51 20.04 -16.02
C GLY A 78 0.28 20.45 -17.27
N PHE A 79 1.61 20.47 -17.21
CA PHE A 79 2.47 20.75 -18.37
C PHE A 79 2.37 19.71 -19.48
N ILE A 80 2.00 18.47 -19.14
CA ILE A 80 1.82 17.39 -20.10
C ILE A 80 0.42 17.47 -20.70
N ILE A 81 -0.60 17.64 -19.86
CA ILE A 81 -2.01 17.57 -20.23
C ILE A 81 -2.45 18.80 -21.05
N GLU A 82 -1.97 19.99 -20.72
CA GLU A 82 -2.39 21.26 -21.33
C GLU A 82 -2.17 21.33 -22.86
N PRO A 83 -1.03 20.88 -23.42
CA PRO A 83 -0.84 20.77 -24.86
C PRO A 83 -1.84 19.84 -25.57
N PHE A 84 -2.27 18.75 -24.94
CA PHE A 84 -3.25 17.83 -25.55
C PHE A 84 -4.62 18.49 -25.70
N TYR A 85 -5.05 19.28 -24.71
CA TYR A 85 -6.29 20.04 -24.80
C TYR A 85 -6.26 21.15 -25.86
N ARG A 86 -5.08 21.76 -26.11
CA ARG A 86 -4.91 22.72 -27.21
C ARG A 86 -5.10 22.08 -28.59
N PHE A 87 -4.76 20.80 -28.74
CA PHE A 87 -4.81 20.09 -30.02
C PHE A 87 -6.15 19.36 -30.27
N SER A 88 -6.90 19.06 -29.21
CA SER A 88 -8.19 18.37 -29.29
C SER A 88 -9.25 19.10 -28.45
N PRO A 89 -9.91 20.14 -28.99
CA PRO A 89 -10.96 20.85 -28.27
C PRO A 89 -12.21 19.97 -28.13
N GLY A 90 -12.29 19.23 -27.02
CA GLY A 90 -13.51 18.53 -26.54
C GLY A 90 -14.29 19.40 -25.53
N PRO A 91 -15.54 19.03 -25.18
CA PRO A 91 -16.44 19.91 -24.43
C PRO A 91 -15.89 20.32 -23.07
N VAL A 92 -15.82 21.63 -22.85
CA VAL A 92 -15.31 22.36 -21.66
C VAL A 92 -16.39 22.46 -20.57
N LEU A 93 -17.30 21.48 -20.47
CA LEU A 93 -18.43 21.53 -19.53
C LEU A 93 -18.40 20.34 -18.58
N GLY A 94 -17.65 20.49 -17.49
CA GLY A 94 -17.75 19.67 -16.28
C GLY A 94 -16.95 18.37 -16.32
N PHE A 95 -15.84 18.33 -15.58
CA PHE A 95 -15.02 17.13 -15.32
C PHE A 95 -14.69 16.32 -16.58
N ASP A 96 -13.62 16.70 -17.31
CA ASP A 96 -13.10 15.80 -18.34
C ASP A 96 -12.56 14.53 -17.67
N PHE A 97 -13.38 13.48 -17.71
CA PHE A 97 -13.06 12.18 -17.18
C PHE A 97 -11.76 11.63 -17.78
N ALA A 98 -11.49 11.92 -19.06
CA ALA A 98 -10.25 11.51 -19.72
C ALA A 98 -9.04 12.20 -19.07
N GLY A 99 -9.11 13.51 -18.86
CA GLY A 99 -8.09 14.27 -18.12
C GLY A 99 -7.81 13.74 -16.72
N ILE A 100 -8.88 13.43 -15.97
CA ILE A 100 -8.75 12.86 -14.61
C ILE A 100 -8.06 11.49 -14.67
N VAL A 101 -8.46 10.62 -15.61
CA VAL A 101 -7.84 9.30 -15.78
C VAL A 101 -6.36 9.44 -16.16
N VAL A 102 -6.02 10.37 -17.05
CA VAL A 102 -4.62 10.64 -17.44
C VAL A 102 -3.83 11.15 -16.24
N MET A 103 -4.36 12.13 -15.50
CA MET A 103 -3.72 12.69 -14.30
C MET A 103 -3.47 11.62 -13.24
N VAL A 104 -4.50 10.82 -12.90
CA VAL A 104 -4.38 9.75 -11.88
C VAL A 104 -3.41 8.66 -12.32
N THR A 105 -3.45 8.27 -13.59
CA THR A 105 -2.48 7.31 -14.16
C THR A 105 -1.05 7.84 -14.08
N ALA A 106 -0.84 9.12 -14.43
CA ALA A 106 0.46 9.77 -14.33
C ALA A 106 0.94 9.81 -12.87
N LEU A 107 0.08 10.21 -11.94
CA LEU A 107 0.36 10.21 -10.49
C LEU A 107 0.80 8.84 -9.98
N ILE A 108 0.07 7.77 -10.32
CA ILE A 108 0.39 6.40 -9.92
C ILE A 108 1.75 5.98 -10.48
N THR A 109 2.01 6.29 -11.76
CA THR A 109 3.24 5.89 -12.45
C THR A 109 4.46 6.63 -11.91
N CYS A 110 4.39 7.96 -11.80
CA CYS A 110 5.46 8.79 -11.28
C CYS A 110 5.81 8.42 -9.84
N GLU A 111 4.81 8.23 -8.98
CA GLU A 111 5.05 7.77 -7.61
C GLU A 111 5.73 6.41 -7.60
N SER A 112 5.27 5.46 -8.41
CA SER A 112 5.86 4.11 -8.44
C SER A 112 7.31 4.09 -8.90
N ILE A 113 7.66 4.97 -9.86
CA ILE A 113 9.05 5.18 -10.29
C ILE A 113 9.88 5.75 -9.12
N CYS A 114 9.39 6.78 -8.42
CA CYS A 114 10.09 7.35 -7.28
C CYS A 114 10.33 6.31 -6.16
N LEU A 115 9.34 5.48 -5.85
CA LEU A 115 9.47 4.42 -4.86
C LEU A 115 10.50 3.37 -5.28
N THR A 116 10.51 2.98 -6.55
CA THR A 116 11.47 1.99 -7.05
C THR A 116 12.91 2.51 -7.03
N LEU A 117 13.12 3.78 -7.37
CA LEU A 117 14.45 4.38 -7.47
C LEU A 117 15.00 4.84 -6.11
N PHE A 118 14.16 5.42 -5.26
CA PHE A 118 14.60 6.13 -4.05
C PHE A 118 13.99 5.58 -2.76
N GLY A 119 13.05 4.64 -2.83
CA GLY A 119 12.29 4.19 -1.66
C GLY A 119 11.44 5.31 -1.05
N SER A 120 11.24 6.42 -1.75
CA SER A 120 10.52 7.60 -1.25
C SER A 120 10.03 8.47 -2.40
N THR A 121 9.20 9.46 -2.10
CA THR A 121 8.69 10.48 -3.03
C THR A 121 9.07 11.86 -2.49
N PRO A 122 8.98 12.96 -3.27
CA PRO A 122 9.41 14.28 -2.81
C PRO A 122 8.79 14.70 -1.46
N GLY A 123 7.48 14.56 -1.29
CA GLY A 123 6.79 14.87 -0.03
C GLY A 123 7.19 13.94 1.11
N LYS A 124 7.32 12.63 0.84
CA LYS A 124 7.75 11.63 1.82
C LYS A 124 9.21 11.84 2.24
N TRP A 125 10.07 12.26 1.33
CA TRP A 125 11.47 12.57 1.59
C TRP A 125 11.58 13.76 2.54
N ILE A 126 10.81 14.83 2.30
CA ILE A 126 10.71 15.96 3.23
C ILE A 126 10.17 15.50 4.59
N ALA A 127 9.30 14.50 4.64
CA ALA A 127 8.78 13.94 5.89
C ALA A 127 9.64 12.84 6.55
N ASN A 128 10.84 12.53 6.03
CA ASN A 128 11.68 11.39 6.49
C ASN A 128 10.94 10.04 6.46
N ILE A 129 10.07 9.85 5.48
CA ILE A 129 9.34 8.60 5.27
C ILE A 129 10.07 7.82 4.17
N GLN A 130 10.44 6.58 4.47
CA GLN A 130 10.97 5.63 3.51
C GLN A 130 10.07 4.41 3.44
N ILE A 131 9.99 3.84 2.24
CA ILE A 131 9.27 2.61 1.94
C ILE A 131 10.32 1.63 1.43
N ALA A 132 10.35 0.46 2.05
CA ALA A 132 11.25 -0.62 1.68
C ALA A 132 10.47 -1.93 1.55
N ASP A 133 11.01 -2.87 0.79
CA ASP A 133 10.58 -4.26 0.84
C ASP A 133 11.06 -4.94 2.14
N PHE A 134 10.62 -6.16 2.43
CA PHE A 134 11.06 -6.86 3.64
C PHE A 134 12.55 -7.22 3.67
N SER A 135 13.22 -7.21 2.53
CA SER A 135 14.67 -7.34 2.43
C SER A 135 15.41 -6.07 2.89
N GLY A 136 14.71 -4.94 3.07
CA GLY A 136 15.28 -3.64 3.43
C GLY A 136 15.79 -2.84 2.22
N SER A 137 15.51 -3.31 1.01
CA SER A 137 15.84 -2.65 -0.26
C SER A 137 14.67 -1.82 -0.79
N ASN A 138 14.90 -1.05 -1.85
CA ASN A 138 13.80 -0.33 -2.51
C ASN A 138 12.81 -1.35 -3.12
N PRO A 139 11.50 -1.07 -3.05
CA PRO A 139 10.48 -1.96 -3.62
C PRO A 139 10.65 -2.10 -5.13
N SER A 140 10.39 -3.29 -5.67
CA SER A 140 10.36 -3.51 -7.11
C SER A 140 9.27 -2.68 -7.80
N ILE A 141 9.36 -2.50 -9.12
CA ILE A 141 8.38 -1.71 -9.88
C ILE A 141 6.95 -2.25 -9.74
N LEU A 142 6.76 -3.58 -9.74
CA LEU A 142 5.46 -4.20 -9.60
C LEU A 142 4.91 -4.04 -8.18
N GLN A 143 5.75 -4.16 -7.15
CA GLN A 143 5.36 -3.87 -5.77
C GLN A 143 4.97 -2.40 -5.62
N SER A 144 5.75 -1.48 -6.17
CA SER A 144 5.50 -0.05 -6.13
C SER A 144 4.20 0.34 -6.83
N LEU A 145 3.94 -0.20 -8.04
CA LEU A 145 2.71 0.02 -8.79
C LEU A 145 1.48 -0.55 -8.06
N SER A 146 1.55 -1.81 -7.64
CA SER A 146 0.45 -2.47 -6.92
C SER A 146 0.12 -1.72 -5.63
N ARG A 147 1.15 -1.36 -4.86
CA ARG A 147 1.00 -0.61 -3.62
C ARG A 147 0.37 0.75 -3.87
N THR A 148 0.91 1.51 -4.82
CA THR A 148 0.42 2.87 -5.14
C THR A 148 -1.02 2.84 -5.63
N PHE A 149 -1.36 1.91 -6.52
CA PHE A 149 -2.74 1.71 -6.97
C PHE A 149 -3.68 1.41 -5.81
N GLN A 150 -3.30 0.52 -4.88
CA GLN A 150 -4.11 0.23 -3.70
C GLN A 150 -4.26 1.42 -2.76
N VAL A 151 -3.23 2.27 -2.61
CA VAL A 151 -3.35 3.53 -1.86
C VAL A 151 -4.39 4.45 -2.51
N TRP A 152 -4.36 4.61 -3.84
CA TRP A 152 -5.34 5.41 -4.56
C TRP A 152 -6.75 4.82 -4.45
N ALA A 153 -6.91 3.52 -4.68
CA ALA A 153 -8.21 2.86 -4.67
C ALA A 153 -8.80 2.71 -3.27
N LYS A 154 -8.06 2.08 -2.33
CA LYS A 154 -8.56 1.73 -0.98
C LYS A 154 -8.32 2.83 0.04
N GLY A 155 -7.22 3.58 -0.10
CA GLY A 155 -6.79 4.59 0.88
C GLY A 155 -7.34 5.98 0.63
N MET A 156 -7.73 6.31 -0.61
CA MET A 156 -8.15 7.67 -0.99
C MET A 156 -9.41 7.72 -1.87
N TRP A 157 -9.99 6.57 -2.24
CA TRP A 157 -11.13 6.50 -3.18
C TRP A 157 -10.92 7.38 -4.43
N PHE A 158 -9.76 7.21 -5.06
CA PHE A 158 -9.31 7.97 -6.23
C PHE A 158 -9.20 9.49 -6.04
N GLY A 159 -9.15 9.97 -4.79
CA GLY A 159 -8.93 11.38 -4.49
C GLY A 159 -10.19 12.24 -4.63
N ILE A 160 -11.38 11.63 -4.60
CA ILE A 160 -12.64 12.39 -4.57
C ILE A 160 -12.60 13.36 -3.35
N PRO A 161 -12.74 14.68 -3.55
CA PRO A 161 -12.68 15.65 -2.47
C PRO A 161 -13.67 15.33 -1.35
N ILE A 162 -13.27 15.58 -0.10
CA ILE A 162 -14.03 15.29 1.14
C ILE A 162 -14.21 13.79 1.40
N LEU A 163 -14.68 13.01 0.42
CA LEU A 163 -14.89 11.55 0.57
C LEU A 163 -13.59 10.80 0.81
N SER A 164 -12.48 11.24 0.21
CA SER A 164 -11.15 10.66 0.43
C SER A 164 -10.68 10.71 1.89
N LEU A 165 -11.23 11.59 2.73
CA LEU A 165 -10.89 11.65 4.16
C LEU A 165 -11.38 10.43 4.96
N ILE A 166 -12.46 9.79 4.52
CA ILE A 166 -13.04 8.61 5.18
C ILE A 166 -12.09 7.41 5.14
N PRO A 167 -11.66 6.90 3.97
CA PRO A 167 -10.73 5.77 3.91
C PRO A 167 -9.38 6.10 4.56
N MET A 168 -8.93 7.36 4.53
CA MET A 168 -7.72 7.79 5.22
C MET A 168 -7.86 7.70 6.74
N TYR A 169 -9.01 8.11 7.30
CA TYR A 169 -9.27 7.98 8.74
C TYR A 169 -9.33 6.51 9.18
N ILE A 170 -9.97 5.66 8.38
CA ILE A 170 -10.01 4.21 8.62
C ILE A 170 -8.59 3.62 8.56
N ALA A 171 -7.81 3.98 7.54
CA ALA A 171 -6.43 3.51 7.38
C ALA A 171 -5.54 3.96 8.54
N LYS A 172 -5.73 5.17 9.07
CA LYS A 172 -5.06 5.62 10.31
C LYS A 172 -5.35 4.64 11.46
N GLY A 173 -6.61 4.29 11.68
CA GLY A 173 -6.98 3.34 12.74
C GLY A 173 -6.26 2.00 12.61
N LYS A 174 -6.24 1.45 11.39
CA LYS A 174 -5.54 0.19 11.08
C LYS A 174 -4.04 0.27 11.30
N VAL A 175 -3.40 1.35 10.86
CA VAL A 175 -1.95 1.56 11.08
C VAL A 175 -1.63 1.69 12.57
N MET A 176 -2.49 2.36 13.35
CA MET A 176 -2.29 2.49 14.80
C MET A 176 -2.46 1.16 15.55
N GLN A 177 -3.31 0.25 15.04
CA GLN A 177 -3.55 -1.07 15.64
C GLN A 177 -2.54 -2.12 15.19
N ASN A 178 -2.24 -2.15 13.89
CA ASN A 178 -1.47 -3.23 13.24
C ASN A 178 -0.04 -2.82 12.89
N GLY A 179 0.34 -1.56 13.09
CA GLY A 179 1.65 -1.00 12.72
C GLY A 179 1.79 -0.65 11.23
N ALA A 180 1.03 -1.29 10.33
CA ALA A 180 1.07 -1.02 8.89
C ALA A 180 -0.33 -0.94 8.27
N ALA A 181 -0.41 -0.37 7.07
CA ALA A 181 -1.66 -0.31 6.31
C ALA A 181 -1.86 -1.59 5.49
N ASP A 182 -3.09 -1.88 5.11
CA ASP A 182 -3.43 -3.10 4.36
C ASP A 182 -2.57 -3.25 3.08
N TRP A 183 -2.42 -2.17 2.30
CA TRP A 183 -1.61 -2.19 1.08
C TRP A 183 -0.11 -2.37 1.34
N ASP A 184 0.38 -2.05 2.55
CA ASP A 184 1.77 -2.30 2.91
C ASP A 184 1.96 -3.82 3.11
N PHE A 185 1.05 -4.49 3.83
CA PHE A 185 1.02 -5.96 3.98
C PHE A 185 0.85 -6.71 2.66
N PHE A 186 -0.16 -6.35 1.85
CA PHE A 186 -0.46 -7.05 0.59
C PHE A 186 0.69 -6.99 -0.43
N CYS A 187 1.50 -5.93 -0.39
CA CYS A 187 2.59 -5.73 -1.34
C CYS A 187 3.96 -6.16 -0.81
N GLY A 188 4.02 -6.68 0.42
CA GLY A 188 5.27 -7.06 1.04
C GLY A 188 6.21 -5.88 1.30
N THR A 189 5.65 -4.73 1.70
CA THR A 189 6.39 -3.50 1.93
C THR A 189 6.15 -2.99 3.35
N PHE A 190 7.09 -2.23 3.89
CA PHE A 190 6.90 -1.54 5.16
C PHE A 190 7.29 -0.08 5.06
N VAL A 191 6.77 0.72 6.00
CA VAL A 191 7.03 2.16 6.09
C VAL A 191 7.95 2.39 7.28
N SER A 192 9.16 2.90 7.03
CA SER A 192 10.03 3.42 8.07
C SER A 192 9.82 4.92 8.21
N GLN A 193 9.66 5.39 9.44
CA GLN A 193 9.46 6.80 9.76
C GLN A 193 10.48 7.24 10.80
N ARG A 194 11.58 7.84 10.33
CA ARG A 194 12.57 8.40 11.24
C ARG A 194 11.96 9.56 12.03
N PRO A 195 12.40 9.80 13.27
CA PRO A 195 11.90 10.93 14.05
C PRO A 195 12.12 12.25 13.30
N VAL A 196 11.02 12.97 13.14
CA VAL A 196 10.99 14.31 12.56
C VAL A 196 10.98 15.32 13.69
N SER A 197 11.85 16.34 13.60
CA SER A 197 11.88 17.46 14.53
C SER A 197 10.60 18.31 14.40
N LEU A 198 10.20 19.00 15.46
CA LEU A 198 9.02 19.88 15.45
C LEU A 198 9.10 20.94 14.34
N LEU A 199 10.29 21.51 14.11
CA LEU A 199 10.53 22.47 13.03
C LEU A 199 10.20 21.85 11.66
N ARG A 200 10.71 20.65 11.39
CA ARG A 200 10.50 20.00 10.11
C ARG A 200 9.03 19.56 9.93
N TYR A 201 8.37 19.15 11.00
CA TYR A 201 6.94 18.90 10.98
C TYR A 201 6.14 20.17 10.63
N ALA A 202 6.49 21.31 11.24
CA ALA A 202 5.89 22.61 10.92
C ALA A 202 6.14 23.02 9.46
N VAL A 203 7.35 22.80 8.94
CA VAL A 203 7.69 23.07 7.52
C VAL A 203 6.84 22.22 6.58
N VAL A 204 6.65 20.94 6.86
CA VAL A 204 5.79 20.06 6.04
C VAL A 204 4.35 20.58 6.00
N ILE A 205 3.79 20.98 7.14
CA ILE A 205 2.44 21.54 7.19
C ILE A 205 2.38 22.88 6.47
N ALA A 206 3.33 23.78 6.72
CA ALA A 206 3.38 25.09 6.09
C ALA A 206 3.48 24.96 4.55
N ALA A 207 4.31 24.03 4.05
CA ALA A 207 4.41 23.73 2.62
C ALA A 207 3.07 23.22 2.06
N ALA A 208 2.42 22.27 2.74
CA ALA A 208 1.11 21.76 2.32
C ALA A 208 0.04 22.87 2.28
N VAL A 209 -0.03 23.71 3.31
CA VAL A 209 -0.98 24.82 3.39
C VAL A 209 -0.69 25.88 2.33
N ALA A 210 0.59 26.24 2.11
CA ALA A 210 0.97 27.20 1.08
C ALA A 210 0.58 26.71 -0.33
N ILE A 211 0.81 25.43 -0.63
CA ILE A 211 0.39 24.80 -1.88
C ILE A 211 -1.14 24.82 -2.01
N MET A 212 -1.87 24.54 -0.92
CA MET A 212 -3.34 24.58 -0.92
C MET A 212 -3.86 25.98 -1.25
N LEU A 213 -3.33 27.01 -0.58
CA LEU A 213 -3.70 28.40 -0.82
C LEU A 213 -3.36 28.84 -2.24
N PHE A 214 -2.20 28.45 -2.76
CA PHE A 214 -1.78 28.73 -4.14
C PHE A 214 -2.73 28.08 -5.16
N ASN A 215 -3.07 26.81 -4.99
CA ASN A 215 -4.02 26.11 -5.87
C ASN A 215 -5.42 26.74 -5.82
N SER A 216 -5.89 27.15 -4.63
CA SER A 216 -7.16 27.86 -4.48
C SER A 216 -7.12 29.24 -5.16
N TYR A 217 -6.01 29.97 -5.06
CA TYR A 217 -5.85 31.26 -5.74
C TYR A 217 -5.90 31.09 -7.26
N LEU A 218 -5.16 30.12 -7.82
CA LEU A 218 -5.16 29.85 -9.25
C LEU A 218 -6.57 29.57 -9.78
N HIS A 219 -7.34 28.73 -9.07
CA HIS A 219 -8.70 28.38 -9.45
C HIS A 219 -9.69 29.56 -9.36
N ILE A 220 -9.47 30.52 -8.44
CA ILE A 220 -10.32 31.73 -8.36
C ILE A 220 -9.98 32.71 -9.48
N SER A 221 -8.72 32.73 -9.94
CA SER A 221 -8.22 33.67 -10.95
C SER A 221 -8.40 33.22 -12.41
N SER A 222 -8.68 31.92 -12.64
CA SER A 222 -8.92 31.32 -13.96
C SER A 222 -10.40 31.33 -14.32
#